data_AF-A0AAJ0FT96-F1
#
_entry.id   AF-A0AAJ0FT96-F1
#
_cell.length_a   1.000
_cell.length_b   1.000
_cell.length_c   1.000
_cell.angle_alpha   90.00
_cell.angle_beta   90.00
_cell.angle_gamma   90.00
#
_symmetry.space_group_name_H-M   'P 1'
#
loop_
_entity.id
_entity.type
_entity.pdbx_description
1 polymer ?
#
loop_
_entity_poly.entity_id
_entity_poly.type
_entity_poly.pdbx_seq_one_letter_code
_entity_poly.pdbx_strand_id
1 'polypeptide(L)'
;MVNELPCNTKLFKVGATSGLTHAYYTSEYKRVVGISLDKHRGLGYTFEHVVIGANEILFAEPGDSGAVVFTDSGEAIGLVFTGASPQRSKNIHALFTPLEDIFDHIKHHVGPKFVDIRL
;
A
#
# COMPACT_ATOMS: atom_id res chain seq x y z
N MET A 1 12.35 -5.75 13.45
CA MET A 1 11.38 -5.16 14.39
C MET A 1 10.48 -4.31 13.53
N VAL A 2 9.20 -4.65 13.43
CA VAL A 2 8.23 -3.83 12.70
C VAL A 2 8.12 -2.51 13.43
N ASN A 3 8.50 -1.40 12.79
CA ASN A 3 8.10 -0.10 13.30
C ASN A 3 6.57 -0.05 13.10
N GLU A 4 5.82 -0.29 14.17
CA GLU A 4 4.37 -0.13 14.13
C GLU A 4 4.07 1.33 13.81
N LEU A 5 3.66 1.58 12.57
CA LEU A 5 3.25 2.90 12.11
C LEU A 5 2.09 3.39 13.01
N PRO A 6 2.24 4.50 13.75
CA PRO A 6 1.21 4.94 14.68
C PRO A 6 -0.12 5.21 13.98
N CYS A 7 -1.24 4.94 14.66
CA CYS A 7 -2.56 5.39 14.19
C CYS A 7 -2.56 6.91 13.98
N ASN A 8 -3.31 7.37 12.98
CA ASN A 8 -3.38 8.76 12.52
C ASN A 8 -2.04 9.32 12.02
N THR A 9 -1.07 8.48 11.68
CA THR A 9 0.12 8.94 10.94
C THR A 9 -0.31 9.48 9.59
N LYS A 10 0.18 10.69 9.25
CA LYS A 10 -0.09 11.30 7.95
C LYS A 10 0.79 10.66 6.89
N LEU A 11 0.17 10.15 5.85
CA LEU A 11 0.81 9.47 4.74
C LEU A 11 0.61 10.25 3.46
N PHE A 12 1.62 10.20 2.61
CA PHE A 12 1.67 10.86 1.32
C PHE A 12 1.94 9.84 0.23
N LYS A 13 1.53 10.17 -0.99
CA LYS A 13 2.00 9.50 -2.19
C LYS A 13 2.06 10.47 -3.36
N VAL A 14 2.83 10.12 -4.39
CA VAL A 14 2.79 10.78 -5.70
C VAL A 14 2.38 9.76 -6.74
N GLY A 15 1.13 9.83 -7.18
CA GLY A 15 0.55 8.93 -8.19
C GLY A 15 0.67 9.49 -9.61
N ALA A 16 0.69 8.60 -10.60
CA ALA A 16 0.73 8.99 -12.00
C ALA A 16 -0.58 9.67 -12.46
N THR A 17 -1.71 9.29 -11.86
CA THR A 17 -3.03 9.82 -12.21
C THR A 17 -3.41 10.98 -11.28
N SER A 18 -3.37 10.75 -9.98
CA SER A 18 -3.89 11.74 -9.01
C SER A 18 -2.83 12.72 -8.47
N GLY A 19 -1.56 12.58 -8.86
CA GLY A 19 -0.48 13.43 -8.38
C GLY A 19 -0.20 13.26 -6.88
N LEU A 20 0.20 14.35 -6.22
CA LEU A 20 0.47 14.37 -4.78
C LEU A 20 -0.84 14.35 -3.98
N THR A 21 -1.06 13.29 -3.22
CA THR A 21 -2.21 13.15 -2.31
C THR A 21 -1.74 12.75 -0.91
N HIS A 22 -2.62 12.90 0.08
CA HIS A 22 -2.33 12.49 1.45
C HIS A 22 -3.57 11.93 2.16
N ALA A 23 -3.33 11.17 3.21
CA ALA A 23 -4.36 10.56 4.04
C ALA A 23 -3.82 10.21 5.44
N TYR A 24 -4.68 9.67 6.29
CA TYR A 24 -4.30 9.23 7.64
C TYR A 24 -4.36 7.72 7.74
N TYR A 25 -3.29 7.14 8.27
CA TYR A 25 -3.19 5.72 8.53
C TYR A 25 -4.09 5.33 9.69
N THR A 26 -4.98 4.37 9.49
CA THR A 26 -5.97 4.03 10.52
C THR A 26 -5.51 2.93 11.47
N SER A 27 -4.35 2.29 11.25
CA SER A 27 -3.78 1.16 12.02
C SER A 27 -4.65 -0.11 12.20
N GLU A 28 -5.96 0.02 12.00
CA GLU A 28 -6.99 -0.95 12.40
C GLU A 28 -7.29 -2.00 11.33
N TYR A 29 -6.82 -1.83 10.11
CA TYR A 29 -7.21 -2.69 8.99
C TYR A 29 -5.99 -3.17 8.21
N LYS A 30 -5.62 -4.44 8.46
CA LYS A 30 -4.91 -5.28 7.50
C LYS A 30 -5.95 -6.11 6.77
N ARG A 31 -6.09 -5.93 5.46
CA ARG A 31 -7.00 -6.75 4.65
C ARG A 31 -6.24 -7.88 4.00
N VAL A 32 -6.82 -9.07 4.11
CA VAL A 32 -6.50 -10.19 3.24
C VAL A 32 -7.11 -9.88 1.87
N VAL A 33 -6.26 -9.64 0.87
CA VAL A 33 -6.71 -9.39 -0.51
C VAL A 33 -6.34 -10.60 -1.37
N GLY A 34 -7.33 -11.16 -2.05
CA GLY A 34 -7.12 -12.12 -3.13
C GLY A 34 -7.32 -11.41 -4.47
N ILE A 35 -6.29 -11.41 -5.33
CA ILE A 35 -6.47 -10.98 -6.72
C ILE A 35 -6.96 -12.19 -7.51
N SER A 36 -8.24 -12.19 -7.90
CA SER A 36 -8.85 -13.26 -8.69
C SER A 36 -8.35 -13.33 -10.15
N LEU A 37 -7.61 -12.32 -10.61
CA LEU A 37 -7.17 -12.16 -12.00
C LEU A 37 -5.72 -12.61 -12.28
N ASP A 38 -4.94 -12.96 -11.26
CA ASP A 38 -3.56 -13.36 -11.47
C ASP A 38 -3.42 -14.88 -11.68
N LYS A 39 -3.40 -15.30 -12.95
CA LYS A 39 -3.18 -16.70 -13.36
C LYS A 39 -1.82 -17.27 -12.93
N HIS A 40 -0.88 -16.43 -12.49
CA HIS A 40 0.45 -16.84 -12.04
C HIS A 40 0.56 -16.97 -10.51
N ARG A 41 -0.38 -16.40 -9.75
CA ARG A 41 -0.49 -16.56 -8.30
C ARG A 41 -1.66 -17.47 -7.97
N GLY A 42 -1.43 -18.78 -7.94
CA GLY A 42 -2.43 -19.70 -7.39
C GLY A 42 -2.87 -19.22 -5.99
N LEU A 43 -4.17 -18.97 -5.80
CA LEU A 43 -4.84 -18.57 -4.55
C LEU A 43 -3.93 -17.90 -3.48
N GLY A 44 -3.23 -16.85 -3.87
CA GLY A 44 -2.29 -16.15 -2.99
C GLY A 44 -2.97 -14.98 -2.28
N TYR A 45 -3.13 -15.08 -0.98
CA TYR A 45 -3.59 -13.98 -0.14
C TYR A 45 -2.42 -13.03 0.17
N THR A 46 -2.62 -11.72 0.03
CA THR A 46 -1.68 -10.70 0.54
C THR A 46 -2.29 -9.94 1.72
N PHE A 47 -1.44 -9.43 2.61
CA PHE A 47 -1.84 -8.58 3.73
C PHE A 47 -1.58 -7.13 3.37
N GLU A 48 -2.64 -6.38 3.12
CA GLU A 48 -2.55 -4.99 2.69
C GLU A 48 -3.02 -4.04 3.78
N HIS A 49 -2.32 -2.93 3.94
CA HIS A 49 -2.66 -1.88 4.88
C HIS A 49 -3.69 -0.93 4.25
N VAL A 50 -4.76 -0.61 4.99
CA VAL A 50 -5.80 0.30 4.51
C VAL A 50 -5.47 1.75 4.85
N VAL A 51 -5.69 2.62 3.87
CA VAL A 51 -5.63 4.08 4.02
C VAL A 51 -6.95 4.68 3.57
N ILE A 52 -7.54 5.51 4.41
CA ILE A 52 -8.80 6.20 4.13
C ILE A 52 -8.49 7.66 3.82
N GLY A 53 -8.92 8.13 2.66
CA GLY A 53 -8.77 9.53 2.25
C GLY A 53 -9.46 10.48 3.23
N ALA A 54 -8.87 11.66 3.44
CA ALA A 54 -9.47 12.69 4.28
C ALA A 54 -10.50 13.50 3.49
N ASN A 55 -11.65 13.82 4.09
CA ASN A 55 -12.64 14.77 3.57
C ASN A 55 -13.06 14.54 2.11
N GLU A 56 -13.47 13.32 1.76
CA GLU A 56 -13.92 12.93 0.41
C GLU A 56 -12.83 12.99 -0.69
N ILE A 57 -11.59 13.36 -0.36
CA ILE A 57 -10.46 13.35 -1.28
C ILE A 57 -9.89 11.94 -1.35
N LEU A 58 -9.79 11.41 -2.57
CA LEU A 58 -9.19 10.11 -2.83
C LEU A 58 -7.71 10.11 -2.48
N PHE A 59 -7.30 9.13 -1.68
CA PHE A 59 -5.88 8.88 -1.49
C PHE A 59 -5.24 8.38 -2.79
N ALA A 60 -5.91 7.50 -3.55
CA ALA A 60 -5.41 6.93 -4.80
C ALA A 60 -6.53 6.73 -5.83
N GLU A 61 -6.15 6.78 -7.11
CA GLU A 61 -7.01 6.53 -8.27
C GLU A 61 -6.49 5.38 -9.13
N PRO A 62 -7.32 4.79 -10.01
CA PRO A 62 -6.85 3.86 -11.03
C PRO A 62 -5.66 4.46 -11.82
N GLY A 63 -4.55 3.73 -11.87
CA GLY A 63 -3.29 4.18 -12.46
C GLY A 63 -2.22 4.59 -11.46
N ASP A 64 -2.56 4.74 -10.17
CA ASP A 64 -1.57 5.02 -9.11
C ASP A 64 -0.91 3.76 -8.52
N SER A 65 -1.26 2.56 -8.98
CA SER A 65 -0.65 1.31 -8.51
C SER A 65 0.88 1.36 -8.66
N GLY A 66 1.59 0.94 -7.62
CA GLY A 66 3.04 1.02 -7.53
C GLY A 66 3.60 2.36 -7.04
N ALA A 67 2.77 3.39 -6.83
CA ALA A 67 3.22 4.64 -6.24
C ALA A 67 3.76 4.44 -4.82
N VAL A 68 4.87 5.09 -4.49
CA VAL A 68 5.47 5.03 -3.15
C VAL A 68 4.59 5.77 -2.17
N VAL A 69 4.29 5.11 -1.05
CA VAL A 69 3.66 5.69 0.13
C VAL A 69 4.75 6.04 1.13
N PHE A 70 4.74 7.28 1.63
CA PHE A 70 5.77 7.80 2.52
C PHE A 70 5.20 8.70 3.64
N THR A 71 5.96 8.86 4.72
CA THR A 71 5.62 9.74 5.86
C THR A 71 5.95 11.20 5.56
N ASP A 72 5.60 12.11 6.47
CA ASP A 72 6.03 13.52 6.42
C ASP A 72 7.55 13.70 6.51
N SER A 73 8.26 12.77 7.17
CA SER A 73 9.73 12.72 7.21
C SER A 73 10.37 12.21 5.92
N GLY A 74 9.58 11.78 4.94
CA GLY A 74 10.06 11.21 3.68
C GLY A 74 10.47 9.74 3.79
N GLU A 75 10.14 9.06 4.89
CA GLU A 75 10.37 7.63 5.04
C GLU A 75 9.40 6.85 4.15
N ALA A 76 9.91 6.04 3.23
CA ALA A 76 9.09 5.17 2.40
C ALA A 76 8.60 3.98 3.22
N ILE A 77 7.28 3.75 3.23
CA ILE A 77 6.64 2.72 4.05
C ILE A 77 5.94 1.62 3.25
N GLY A 78 5.62 1.88 1.98
CA GLY A 78 4.87 0.93 1.17
C GLY A 78 4.70 1.34 -0.28
N LEU A 79 4.07 0.47 -1.06
CA LEU A 79 3.63 0.74 -2.42
C LEU A 79 2.11 0.62 -2.53
N VAL A 80 1.46 1.54 -3.25
CA VAL A 80 0.04 1.44 -3.56
C VAL A 80 -0.23 0.13 -4.30
N PHE A 81 -1.07 -0.71 -3.73
CA PHE A 81 -1.44 -1.98 -4.32
C PHE A 81 -2.68 -1.82 -5.20
N THR A 82 -3.80 -1.42 -4.58
CA THR A 82 -5.08 -1.22 -5.24
C THR A 82 -5.96 -0.29 -4.40
N GLY A 83 -7.16 0.03 -4.89
CA GLY A 83 -8.17 0.74 -4.12
C GLY A 83 -9.54 0.18 -4.44
N ALA A 84 -10.49 0.32 -3.52
CA ALA A 84 -11.86 -0.08 -3.76
C ALA A 84 -12.82 0.98 -3.23
N SER A 85 -13.87 1.25 -4.01
CA SER A 85 -15.06 1.94 -3.52
C SER A 85 -16.04 0.86 -3.02
N PRO A 86 -16.26 0.71 -1.70
CA PRO A 86 -17.32 -0.16 -1.23
C PRO A 86 -18.65 0.32 -1.79
N GLN A 87 -19.46 -0.57 -2.35
CA GLN A 87 -20.78 -0.23 -2.92
C GLN A 87 -21.74 0.47 -1.94
N ARG A 88 -21.46 0.43 -0.62
CA ARG A 88 -22.32 0.99 0.44
C ARG A 88 -21.64 1.99 1.38
N SER A 89 -20.38 2.36 1.16
CA SER A 89 -19.75 3.44 1.93
C SER A 89 -19.27 4.54 1.00
N LYS A 90 -19.40 5.80 1.44
CA LYS A 90 -18.86 6.97 0.72
C LYS A 90 -17.33 7.07 0.84
N ASN A 91 -16.74 6.28 1.73
CA ASN A 91 -15.31 6.33 2.02
C ASN A 91 -14.58 5.36 1.09
N ILE A 92 -14.03 5.92 0.02
CA ILE A 92 -13.13 5.21 -0.88
C ILE A 92 -11.81 5.01 -0.14
N HIS A 93 -11.31 3.77 -0.14
CA HIS A 93 -10.10 3.40 0.55
C HIS A 93 -9.07 2.88 -0.44
N ALA A 94 -7.81 3.22 -0.17
CA ALA A 94 -6.66 2.68 -0.86
C ALA A 94 -6.00 1.61 0.02
N LEU A 95 -5.33 0.68 -0.64
CA LEU A 95 -4.57 -0.39 -0.02
C LEU A 95 -3.11 -0.23 -0.45
N PHE A 96 -2.18 -0.41 0.49
CA PHE A 96 -0.76 -0.47 0.18
C PHE A 96 -0.11 -1.69 0.81
N THR A 97 0.90 -2.22 0.11
CA THR A 97 1.73 -3.31 0.59
C THR A 97 2.93 -2.71 1.32
N PRO A 98 3.21 -3.11 2.58
CA PRO A 98 4.40 -2.67 3.29
C PRO A 98 5.68 -3.02 2.52
N LEU A 99 6.67 -2.13 2.55
CA LEU A 99 7.96 -2.40 1.90
C LEU A 99 8.70 -3.59 2.50
N GLU A 100 8.59 -3.80 3.82
CA GLU A 100 9.17 -4.96 4.49
C GLU A 100 8.66 -6.27 3.89
N ASP A 101 7.34 -6.40 3.71
CA ASP A 101 6.71 -7.58 3.12
C ASP A 101 7.16 -7.78 1.65
N ILE A 102 7.30 -6.69 0.89
CA ILE A 102 7.81 -6.73 -0.49
C ILE A 102 9.25 -7.26 -0.49
N PHE A 103 10.12 -6.69 0.35
CA PHE A 103 11.53 -7.06 0.40
C PHE A 103 11.73 -8.50 0.89
N ASP A 104 10.97 -8.93 1.89
CA ASP A 104 11.04 -10.30 2.39
C ASP A 104 10.55 -11.30 1.34
N HIS A 105 9.49 -10.96 0.59
CA HIS A 105 9.01 -11.78 -0.51
C HIS A 105 10.02 -11.87 -1.67
N ILE A 106 10.70 -10.77 -2.02
CA ILE A 106 11.77 -10.75 -3.03
C ILE A 106 12.95 -11.61 -2.57
N LYS A 107 13.43 -11.41 -1.33
CA LYS A 107 14.54 -12.21 -0.77
C LYS A 107 14.22 -13.70 -0.77
N HIS A 108 12.98 -14.07 -0.42
CA HIS A 108 12.54 -15.45 -0.42
C HIS A 108 12.60 -16.09 -1.82
N HIS A 109 12.18 -15.38 -2.86
CA HIS A 109 12.12 -15.92 -4.23
C HIS A 109 13.46 -15.91 -4.95
N VAL A 110 14.27 -14.87 -4.75
CA VAL A 110 15.53 -14.70 -5.50
C VAL A 110 16.72 -15.36 -4.80
N GLY A 111 16.62 -15.61 -3.48
CA GLY A 111 17.65 -16.29 -2.70
C GLY A 111 18.87 -15.42 -2.38
N PRO A 112 19.96 -16.00 -1.84
CA PRO A 112 21.06 -15.28 -1.20
C PRO A 112 21.99 -14.50 -2.14
N LYS A 113 21.69 -14.44 -3.45
CA LYS A 113 22.52 -13.75 -4.45
C LYS A 113 22.18 -12.27 -4.59
N PHE A 114 21.19 -11.77 -3.85
CA PHE A 114 20.81 -10.37 -3.87
C PHE A 114 21.73 -9.56 -2.95
N VAL A 115 22.38 -8.53 -3.51
CA VAL A 115 23.33 -7.67 -2.80
C VAL A 115 22.73 -6.35 -2.34
N ASP A 116 21.68 -5.85 -3.03
CA ASP A 116 21.14 -4.51 -2.76
C ASP A 116 19.74 -4.30 -3.37
N ILE A 117 18.84 -3.58 -2.67
CA ILE A 117 17.54 -3.12 -3.16
C ILE A 117 17.43 -1.61 -2.90
N ARG A 118 17.09 -0.82 -3.92
CA ARG A 118 16.96 0.65 -3.84
C ARG A 118 15.60 1.11 -4.35
N LEU A 119 15.08 2.16 -3.72
CA LEU A 119 13.87 2.89 -4.10
C LEU A 119 14.21 4.34 -4.37
#